data_AF-A0A875SFJ4-F1
#
_entry.id   AF-A0A875SFJ4-F1
#
_cell.length_a   1.000
_cell.length_b   1.000
_cell.length_c   1.000
_cell.angle_alpha   90.00
_cell.angle_beta   90.00
_cell.angle_gamma   90.00
#
_symmetry.space_group_name_H-M   'P 1'
#
loop_
_entity.id
_entity.type
_entity.pdbx_description
1 polymer ?
#
loop_
_entity_poly.entity_id
_entity_poly.type
_entity_poly.pdbx_seq_one_letter_code
_entity_poly.pdbx_strand_id
1 'polypeptide(L)'
;MHYLLLITLKSLIVSAIFGTVLGAFASFKADSFFWNEETLPELDSFIFNLVEGKSKDWGTEPLYAYFTKYLPHIFMIPLIPLMALYGFNDDLVNYGVGTVKTVTISSVLFIFVMSLQPHKEWRFIVYSLPGITIAASNGIVKIMEKAKSYRSLFKFVVIAICLCNYLLSLFAGYVSSFNYPGGEALTNLNLKLFRENQAGTLRPITVHMDVATCMSGATLFNRMDDSKFEITYDKTENSFKLDQLWNTFDYVITEIDNEKELLVENGCQWVKIDVVDKLSGLDKASIISHAKNPLKTFNEVKAAFHNRNTGYLVNFIHLEPEIFVYEKMCTVV
;
A
#
# COMPACT_ATOMS: atom_id res chain seq x y z
N MET A 1 43.44 20.29 16.70
CA MET A 1 42.36 20.81 17.58
C MET A 1 41.08 20.87 16.77
N HIS A 2 40.33 19.75 16.70
CA HIS A 2 38.98 19.78 16.16
C HIS A 2 38.05 20.15 17.31
N TYR A 3 37.49 21.36 17.25
CA TYR A 3 36.32 21.71 18.05
C TYR A 3 35.18 20.81 17.59
N LEU A 4 35.02 19.69 18.29
CA LEU A 4 33.77 18.95 18.37
C LEU A 4 32.71 19.94 18.85
N LEU A 5 31.91 20.49 17.93
CA LEU A 5 30.60 21.01 18.30
C LEU A 5 29.72 19.80 18.62
N LEU A 6 29.96 19.21 19.80
CA LEU A 6 29.00 18.34 20.44
C LEU A 6 27.72 19.16 20.57
N ILE A 7 26.67 18.77 19.86
CA ILE A 7 25.34 19.33 20.06
C ILE A 7 25.04 19.16 21.55
N THR A 8 24.91 20.27 22.27
CA THR A 8 24.56 20.20 23.68
C THR A 8 23.17 19.59 23.81
N LEU A 9 22.92 18.81 24.88
CA LEU A 9 21.58 18.26 25.14
C LEU A 9 20.50 19.35 25.11
N LYS A 10 20.84 20.55 25.59
CA LYS A 10 19.98 21.73 25.50
C LYS A 10 19.66 22.10 24.06
N SER A 11 20.66 22.21 23.19
CA SER A 11 20.43 22.50 21.76
C SER A 11 19.58 21.43 21.10
N LEU A 12 19.82 20.15 21.42
CA LEU A 12 19.05 19.03 20.88
C LEU A 12 17.57 19.16 21.28
N ILE A 13 17.29 19.37 22.57
CA ILE A 13 15.94 19.51 23.10
C ILE A 13 15.24 20.73 22.47
N VAL A 14 15.93 21.87 22.37
CA VAL A 14 15.36 23.09 21.77
C VAL A 14 15.01 22.86 20.30
N SER A 15 15.92 22.27 19.52
CA SER A 15 15.67 21.96 18.12
C SER A 15 14.54 20.93 17.94
N ALA A 16 14.48 19.91 18.79
CA ALA A 16 13.41 18.92 18.77
C ALA A 16 12.05 19.56 19.07
N ILE A 17 11.93 20.34 20.15
CA ILE A 17 10.69 21.04 20.50
C ILE A 17 10.26 21.98 19.36
N PHE A 18 11.18 22.80 18.85
CA PHE A 18 10.86 23.73 17.78
C PHE A 18 10.40 23.01 16.52
N GLY A 19 11.09 21.94 16.12
CA GLY A 19 10.72 21.10 14.98
C GLY A 19 9.35 20.44 15.18
N THR A 20 9.08 19.90 16.37
CA THR A 20 7.79 19.28 16.69
C THR A 20 6.66 20.31 16.64
N VAL A 21 6.83 21.50 17.20
CA VAL A 21 5.79 22.55 17.17
C VAL A 21 5.52 23.02 15.74
N LEU A 22 6.58 23.27 14.96
CA LEU A 22 6.44 23.68 13.56
C LEU A 22 5.76 22.59 12.72
N GLY A 23 6.18 21.33 12.91
CA GLY A 23 5.61 20.17 12.22
C GLY A 23 4.14 19.94 12.59
N ALA A 24 3.80 19.97 13.87
CA ALA A 24 2.43 19.83 14.35
C ALA A 24 1.53 20.96 13.83
N PHE A 25 2.02 22.20 13.79
CA PHE A 25 1.26 23.31 13.21
C PHE A 25 1.02 23.13 11.72
N ALA A 26 2.04 22.70 10.98
CA ALA A 26 1.93 22.44 9.55
C ALA A 26 0.96 21.28 9.25
N SER A 27 1.06 20.17 9.99
CA SER A 27 0.11 19.05 9.90
C SER A 27 -1.30 19.51 10.25
N PHE A 28 -1.51 20.13 11.42
CA PHE A 28 -2.83 20.64 11.80
C PHE A 28 -3.48 21.49 10.69
N LYS A 29 -2.73 22.40 10.06
CA LYS A 29 -3.26 23.23 8.96
C LYS A 29 -3.56 22.43 7.69
N ALA A 30 -2.65 21.57 7.26
CA ALA A 30 -2.81 20.80 6.03
C ALA A 30 -3.91 19.74 6.20
N ASP A 31 -3.83 18.94 7.25
CA ASP A 31 -4.75 17.86 7.52
C ASP A 31 -6.15 18.40 7.82
N SER A 32 -6.30 19.44 8.65
CA SER A 32 -7.64 19.99 8.89
C SER A 32 -8.29 20.56 7.62
N PHE A 33 -7.50 21.06 6.67
CA PHE A 33 -8.02 21.50 5.38
C PHE A 33 -8.54 20.32 4.55
N PHE A 34 -7.79 19.22 4.46
CA PHE A 34 -8.21 18.05 3.67
C PHE A 34 -9.34 17.25 4.31
N TRP A 35 -9.34 17.15 5.64
CA TRP A 35 -10.37 16.44 6.40
C TRP A 35 -11.61 17.29 6.67
N ASN A 36 -11.53 18.60 6.45
CA ASN A 36 -12.59 19.56 6.75
C ASN A 36 -13.09 19.47 8.21
N GLU A 37 -12.16 19.15 9.12
CA GLU A 37 -12.37 19.01 10.56
C GLU A 37 -11.06 19.38 11.27
N GLU A 38 -11.12 19.95 12.48
CA GLU A 38 -9.91 20.25 13.26
C GLU A 38 -9.25 18.95 13.75
N THR A 39 -8.16 18.54 13.11
CA THR A 39 -7.45 17.30 13.43
C THR A 39 -5.95 17.53 13.51
N LEU A 40 -5.32 16.83 14.45
CA LEU A 40 -3.88 16.65 14.50
C LEU A 40 -3.61 15.14 14.42
N PRO A 41 -3.42 14.59 13.21
CA PRO A 41 -3.45 13.15 12.98
C PRO A 41 -2.49 12.34 13.85
N GLU A 42 -1.30 12.85 14.16
CA GLU A 42 -0.37 12.15 15.03
C GLU A 42 -0.88 12.04 16.47
N LEU A 43 -1.56 13.07 16.98
CA LEU A 43 -2.15 13.04 18.32
C LEU A 43 -3.40 12.15 18.34
N ASP A 44 -4.27 12.29 17.35
CA ASP A 44 -5.50 11.51 17.23
C ASP A 44 -5.17 10.01 17.10
N SER A 45 -4.17 9.69 16.27
CA SER A 45 -3.63 8.34 16.13
C SER A 45 -3.00 7.83 17.42
N PHE A 46 -2.25 8.67 18.16
CA PHE A 46 -1.67 8.28 19.45
C PHE A 46 -2.75 7.95 20.48
N ILE A 47 -3.79 8.78 20.60
CA ILE A 47 -4.91 8.56 21.51
C ILE A 47 -5.61 7.25 21.14
N PHE A 48 -6.04 7.10 19.89
CA PHE A 48 -6.74 5.91 19.41
C PHE A 48 -5.92 4.62 19.57
N ASN A 49 -4.65 4.63 19.17
CA ASN A 49 -3.85 3.42 19.12
C ASN A 49 -3.23 3.03 20.46
N LEU A 50 -2.76 4.01 21.24
CA LEU A 50 -1.97 3.77 22.46
C LEU A 50 -2.78 3.99 23.73
N VAL A 51 -3.59 5.05 23.80
CA VAL A 51 -4.41 5.35 24.99
C VAL A 51 -5.64 4.45 25.03
N GLU A 52 -6.35 4.29 23.92
CA GLU A 52 -7.54 3.41 23.83
C GLU A 52 -7.19 1.94 23.52
N GLY A 53 -5.93 1.67 23.12
CA GLY A 53 -5.44 0.31 22.90
C GLY A 53 -5.95 -0.38 21.63
N LYS A 54 -6.53 0.37 20.69
CA LYS A 54 -7.10 -0.15 19.42
C LYS A 54 -6.08 -0.72 18.46
N SER A 55 -4.78 -0.45 18.67
CA SER A 55 -3.70 -1.02 17.86
C SER A 55 -3.69 -2.55 17.85
N LYS A 56 -4.22 -3.22 18.88
CA LYS A 56 -4.27 -4.69 18.95
C LYS A 56 -5.31 -5.30 18.00
N ASP A 57 -6.34 -4.54 17.64
CA ASP A 57 -7.43 -5.02 16.76
C ASP A 57 -6.91 -5.27 15.33
N TRP A 58 -5.78 -4.67 14.98
CA TRP A 58 -5.09 -4.85 13.70
C TRP A 58 -4.01 -5.95 13.73
N GLY A 59 -4.00 -6.78 14.77
CA GLY A 59 -3.06 -7.88 14.96
C GLY A 59 -1.71 -7.46 15.54
N THR A 60 -0.99 -8.43 16.09
CA THR A 60 0.31 -8.22 16.75
C THR A 60 1.38 -9.15 16.20
N GLU A 61 2.61 -8.67 16.15
CA GLU A 61 3.75 -9.41 15.64
C GLU A 61 4.95 -9.37 16.59
N PRO A 62 5.82 -10.40 16.58
CA PRO A 62 6.97 -10.46 17.47
C PRO A 62 7.93 -9.29 17.24
N LEU A 63 8.74 -8.95 18.26
CA LEU A 63 9.68 -7.82 18.25
C LEU A 63 10.61 -7.83 17.02
N TYR A 64 11.05 -9.01 16.59
CA TYR A 64 11.98 -9.18 15.47
C TYR A 64 11.34 -9.13 14.08
N ALA A 65 10.00 -8.97 13.98
CA ALA A 65 9.29 -9.03 12.70
C ALA A 65 9.79 -8.00 11.67
N TYR A 66 10.21 -6.80 12.11
CA TYR A 66 10.82 -5.83 11.19
C TYR A 66 12.06 -6.37 10.48
N PHE A 67 12.89 -7.15 11.19
CA PHE A 67 14.12 -7.71 10.63
C PHE A 67 13.90 -9.00 9.84
N THR A 68 12.91 -9.82 10.21
CA THR A 68 12.68 -11.12 9.57
C THR A 68 11.63 -11.10 8.46
N LYS A 69 10.68 -10.16 8.51
CA LYS A 69 9.57 -10.03 7.56
C LYS A 69 9.71 -8.75 6.76
N TYR A 70 9.56 -7.59 7.38
CA TYR A 70 9.39 -6.32 6.66
C TYR A 70 10.63 -5.87 5.87
N LEU A 71 11.81 -5.84 6.49
CA LEU A 71 13.04 -5.44 5.81
C LEU A 71 13.39 -6.37 4.63
N PRO A 72 13.27 -7.71 4.74
CA PRO A 72 13.40 -8.59 3.58
C PRO A 72 12.40 -8.32 2.46
N HIS A 73 11.16 -7.93 2.77
CA HIS A 73 10.18 -7.57 1.75
C HIS A 73 10.47 -6.22 1.09
N ILE A 74 10.93 -5.23 1.86
CA ILE A 74 11.35 -3.92 1.34
C ILE A 74 12.61 -4.07 0.47
N PHE A 75 13.57 -4.87 0.93
CA PHE A 75 14.83 -5.16 0.23
C PHE A 75 14.80 -6.56 -0.38
N MET A 76 13.86 -6.81 -1.30
CA MET A 76 13.64 -8.11 -1.94
C MET A 76 14.95 -8.75 -2.43
N ILE A 77 15.83 -7.95 -3.04
CA ILE A 77 17.24 -8.29 -3.20
C ILE A 77 18.06 -7.58 -2.11
N PRO A 78 18.76 -8.30 -1.22
CA PRO A 78 19.40 -7.73 -0.02
C PRO A 78 20.69 -6.95 -0.32
N LEU A 79 20.84 -6.36 -1.51
CA LEU A 79 22.01 -5.56 -1.89
C LEU A 79 22.21 -4.37 -0.94
N ILE A 80 21.15 -3.61 -0.67
CA ILE A 80 21.21 -2.40 0.16
C ILE A 80 21.66 -2.70 1.59
N PRO A 81 21.01 -3.59 2.37
CA PRO A 81 21.46 -3.88 3.73
C PRO A 81 22.90 -4.46 3.78
N LEU A 82 23.28 -5.31 2.81
CA LEU A 82 24.64 -5.85 2.75
C LEU A 82 25.69 -4.76 2.49
N MET A 83 25.42 -3.84 1.55
CA MET A 83 26.32 -2.74 1.26
C MET A 83 26.35 -1.71 2.39
N ALA A 84 25.23 -1.51 3.11
CA ALA A 84 25.16 -0.62 4.26
C ALA A 84 26.09 -1.09 5.39
N LEU A 85 26.15 -2.40 5.66
CA LEU A 85 27.09 -2.98 6.65
C LEU A 85 28.56 -2.70 6.32
N TYR A 86 28.90 -2.62 5.03
CA TYR A 86 30.27 -2.26 4.62
C TYR A 86 30.50 -0.75 4.61
N GLY A 87 29.46 0.04 4.33
CA GLY A 87 29.56 1.47 4.13
C GLY A 87 29.43 2.35 5.37
N PHE A 88 28.75 1.90 6.43
CA PHE A 88 28.31 2.76 7.54
C PHE A 88 29.44 3.38 8.38
N ASN A 89 30.64 2.78 8.40
CA ASN A 89 31.74 3.24 9.24
C ASN A 89 32.53 4.41 8.65
N ASP A 90 32.55 4.60 7.32
CA ASP A 90 33.32 5.68 6.73
C ASP A 90 32.41 6.78 6.21
N ASP A 91 32.76 8.00 6.60
CA ASP A 91 32.11 9.23 6.23
C ASP A 91 32.83 9.84 5.04
N LEU A 92 32.31 9.59 3.83
CA LEU A 92 32.85 10.16 2.59
C LEU A 92 32.70 11.69 2.54
N VAL A 93 31.91 12.28 3.44
CA VAL A 93 31.55 13.70 3.39
C VAL A 93 32.60 14.59 4.09
N ASN A 94 33.70 14.03 4.61
CA ASN A 94 34.86 14.77 5.13
C ASN A 94 34.55 15.90 6.15
N TYR A 95 33.38 15.87 6.78
CA TYR A 95 33.04 16.83 7.84
C TYR A 95 33.65 16.44 9.19
N GLY A 96 34.28 15.26 9.30
CA GLY A 96 34.93 14.78 10.52
C GLY A 96 33.96 14.46 11.67
N VAL A 97 32.65 14.44 11.40
CA VAL A 97 31.59 14.26 12.41
C VAL A 97 30.85 12.92 12.30
N GLY A 98 31.22 12.05 11.34
CA GLY A 98 30.60 10.74 11.19
C GLY A 98 29.11 10.84 10.81
N THR A 99 28.79 11.71 9.86
CA THR A 99 27.41 12.02 9.44
C THR A 99 26.67 10.77 9.00
N VAL A 100 27.27 10.00 8.09
CA VAL A 100 26.66 8.76 7.56
C VAL A 100 26.46 7.74 8.67
N LYS A 101 27.48 7.54 9.52
CA LYS A 101 27.38 6.64 10.67
C LYS A 101 26.24 7.03 11.60
N THR A 102 26.14 8.31 11.94
CA THR A 102 25.09 8.83 12.82
C THR A 102 23.70 8.63 12.21
N VAL A 103 23.52 8.99 10.93
CA VAL A 103 22.24 8.81 10.23
C VAL A 103 21.85 7.33 10.17
N THR A 104 22.77 6.44 9.82
CA THR A 104 22.48 5.00 9.73
C THR A 104 22.19 4.39 11.10
N ILE A 105 22.92 4.77 12.15
CA ILE A 105 22.62 4.34 13.52
C ILE A 105 21.25 4.84 13.94
N SER A 106 20.91 6.11 13.68
CA SER A 106 19.58 6.66 13.98
C SER A 106 18.48 5.91 13.23
N SER A 107 18.67 5.58 11.94
CA SER A 107 17.74 4.75 11.17
C SER A 107 17.51 3.37 11.80
N VAL A 108 18.59 2.69 12.21
CA VAL A 108 18.50 1.35 12.81
C VAL A 108 17.89 1.41 14.22
N LEU A 109 18.28 2.39 15.03
CA LEU A 109 17.69 2.63 16.35
C LEU A 109 16.19 2.94 16.25
N PHE A 110 15.80 3.73 15.25
CA PHE A 110 14.39 3.99 14.98
C PHE A 110 13.62 2.68 14.71
N ILE A 111 14.15 1.78 13.89
CA ILE A 111 13.53 0.45 13.67
C ILE A 111 13.43 -0.33 14.99
N PHE A 112 14.46 -0.30 15.83
CA PHE A 112 14.42 -0.96 17.15
C PHE A 112 13.35 -0.37 18.08
N VAL A 113 13.19 0.95 18.10
CA VAL A 113 12.15 1.60 18.89
C VAL A 113 10.77 1.22 18.34
N MET A 114 10.59 1.28 17.02
CA MET A 114 9.33 0.87 16.38
C MET A 114 9.02 -0.61 16.58
N SER A 115 10.03 -1.47 16.72
CA SER A 115 9.88 -2.90 17.03
C SER A 115 9.14 -3.15 18.35
N LEU A 116 9.17 -2.20 19.30
CA LEU A 116 8.44 -2.29 20.58
C LEU A 116 6.92 -2.16 20.40
N GLN A 117 6.45 -1.56 19.31
CA GLN A 117 5.03 -1.49 18.99
C GLN A 117 4.50 -2.91 18.68
N PRO A 118 3.43 -3.39 19.35
CA PRO A 118 2.88 -4.73 19.11
C PRO A 118 2.37 -4.92 17.68
N HIS A 119 1.55 -3.99 17.20
CA HIS A 119 1.17 -3.89 15.80
C HIS A 119 2.36 -3.43 14.98
N LYS A 120 2.54 -3.91 13.75
CA LYS A 120 3.66 -3.51 12.91
C LYS A 120 3.19 -3.36 11.47
N GLU A 121 3.71 -2.33 10.83
CA GLU A 121 3.51 -2.09 9.40
C GLU A 121 4.79 -1.56 8.77
N TRP A 122 5.00 -1.88 7.49
CA TRP A 122 6.18 -1.43 6.76
C TRP A 122 6.27 0.11 6.70
N ARG A 123 5.13 0.80 6.63
CA ARG A 123 5.06 2.26 6.55
C ARG A 123 5.65 2.96 7.77
N PHE A 124 5.60 2.33 8.94
CA PHE A 124 6.16 2.88 10.17
C PHE A 124 7.69 2.97 10.13
N ILE A 125 8.36 2.13 9.33
CA ILE A 125 9.83 2.12 9.23
C ILE A 125 10.37 2.70 7.93
N VAL A 126 9.51 3.15 7.00
CA VAL A 126 9.93 3.64 5.67
C VAL A 126 10.89 4.83 5.78
N TYR A 127 10.78 5.63 6.84
CA TYR A 127 11.65 6.78 7.12
C TYR A 127 13.11 6.40 7.42
N SER A 128 13.38 5.13 7.77
CA SER A 128 14.73 4.62 8.00
C SER A 128 15.49 4.35 6.69
N LEU A 129 14.77 4.11 5.59
CA LEU A 129 15.33 3.61 4.32
C LEU A 129 16.32 4.56 3.66
N PRO A 130 16.09 5.90 3.62
CA PRO A 130 17.07 6.83 3.07
C PRO A 130 18.42 6.72 3.78
N GLY A 131 18.43 6.68 5.12
CA GLY A 131 19.66 6.59 5.91
C GLY A 131 20.43 5.28 5.71
N ILE A 132 19.72 4.16 5.53
CA ILE A 132 20.33 2.86 5.20
C ILE A 132 20.88 2.88 3.76
N THR A 133 20.17 3.50 2.83
CA THR A 133 20.58 3.60 1.42
C THR A 133 21.83 4.47 1.24
N ILE A 134 21.96 5.54 2.03
CA ILE A 134 23.19 6.37 2.07
C ILE A 134 24.39 5.54 2.54
N ALA A 135 24.24 4.72 3.58
CA ALA A 135 25.33 3.81 3.97
C ALA A 135 25.64 2.81 2.85
N ALA A 136 24.62 2.26 2.18
CA ALA A 136 24.82 1.34 1.08
C ALA A 136 25.60 1.96 -0.09
N SER A 137 25.30 3.20 -0.47
CA SER A 137 26.02 3.89 -1.54
C SER A 137 27.49 4.10 -1.18
N ASN A 138 27.80 4.48 0.07
CA ASN A 138 29.18 4.55 0.57
C ASN A 138 29.89 3.19 0.46
N GLY A 139 29.20 2.10 0.79
CA GLY A 139 29.75 0.75 0.69
C GLY A 139 30.11 0.37 -0.75
N ILE A 140 29.19 0.63 -1.69
CA ILE A 140 29.38 0.35 -3.12
C ILE A 140 30.58 1.11 -3.68
N VAL A 141 30.70 2.41 -3.38
CA VAL A 141 31.82 3.24 -3.86
C VAL A 141 33.16 2.69 -3.39
N LYS A 142 33.28 2.31 -2.12
CA LYS A 142 34.52 1.75 -1.57
C LYS A 142 34.92 0.43 -2.19
N ILE A 143 33.97 -0.48 -2.41
CA ILE A 143 34.25 -1.75 -3.09
C ILE A 143 34.72 -1.46 -4.51
N MET A 144 34.05 -0.52 -5.21
CA MET A 144 34.41 -0.11 -6.56
C MET A 144 35.80 0.55 -6.65
N GLU A 145 36.22 1.28 -5.61
CA GLU A 145 37.55 1.86 -5.50
C GLU A 145 38.64 0.80 -5.29
N LYS A 146 38.37 -0.21 -4.45
CA LYS A 146 39.28 -1.33 -4.19
C LYS A 146 39.38 -2.30 -5.36
N ALA A 147 38.27 -2.57 -6.05
CA ALA A 147 38.18 -3.52 -7.17
C ALA A 147 38.68 -2.93 -8.50
N LYS A 148 39.88 -2.32 -8.52
CA LYS A 148 40.42 -1.59 -9.70
C LYS A 148 40.36 -2.41 -10.99
N SER A 149 40.78 -3.68 -10.94
CA SER A 149 40.82 -4.57 -12.11
C SER A 149 39.45 -5.03 -12.62
N TYR A 150 38.42 -5.02 -11.77
CA TYR A 150 37.07 -5.50 -12.10
C TYR A 150 35.99 -4.42 -11.95
N ARG A 151 36.41 -3.15 -11.88
CA ARG A 151 35.54 -2.01 -11.57
C ARG A 151 34.33 -1.94 -12.50
N SER A 152 34.56 -2.06 -13.80
CA SER A 152 33.50 -1.99 -14.82
C SER A 152 32.51 -3.15 -14.68
N LEU A 153 33.01 -4.36 -14.39
CA LEU A 153 32.17 -5.54 -14.14
C LEU A 153 31.35 -5.36 -12.87
N PHE A 154 31.96 -4.94 -11.76
CA PHE A 154 31.26 -4.67 -10.51
C PHE A 154 30.16 -3.61 -10.67
N LYS A 155 30.47 -2.49 -11.35
CA LYS A 155 29.49 -1.45 -11.68
C LYS A 155 28.32 -2.01 -12.49
N PHE A 156 28.62 -2.81 -13.52
CA PHE A 156 27.58 -3.46 -14.33
C PHE A 156 26.70 -4.38 -13.49
N VAL A 157 27.30 -5.22 -12.64
CA VAL A 157 26.56 -6.13 -11.74
C VAL A 157 25.67 -5.37 -10.77
N VAL A 158 26.15 -4.30 -10.13
CA VAL A 158 25.34 -3.47 -9.23
C VAL A 158 24.17 -2.84 -9.98
N ILE A 159 24.40 -2.26 -11.16
CA ILE A 159 23.32 -1.67 -11.98
C ILE A 159 22.30 -2.74 -12.39
N ALA A 160 22.76 -3.91 -12.82
CA ALA A 160 21.88 -5.02 -13.20
C ALA A 160 21.03 -5.50 -12.02
N ILE A 161 21.59 -5.60 -10.81
CA ILE A 161 20.85 -5.96 -9.60
C ILE A 161 19.81 -4.88 -9.25
N CYS A 162 20.18 -3.59 -9.30
CA CYS A 162 19.24 -2.50 -9.06
C CYS A 162 18.09 -2.51 -10.07
N LEU A 163 18.38 -2.73 -11.34
CA LEU A 163 17.37 -2.83 -12.40
C LEU A 163 16.46 -4.05 -12.17
N CYS A 164 17.03 -5.20 -11.80
CA CYS A 164 16.27 -6.39 -11.46
C CYS A 164 15.33 -6.14 -10.27
N ASN A 165 15.82 -5.49 -9.21
CA ASN A 165 15.00 -5.15 -8.05
C ASN A 165 13.87 -4.16 -8.39
N TYR A 166 14.15 -3.19 -9.28
CA TYR A 166 13.14 -2.26 -9.79
C TYR A 166 12.04 -2.98 -10.58
N LEU A 167 12.41 -3.87 -11.50
CA LEU A 167 11.45 -4.67 -12.27
C LEU A 167 10.62 -5.59 -11.37
N LEU A 168 11.24 -6.21 -10.35
CA LEU A 168 10.54 -7.02 -9.38
C LEU A 168 9.55 -6.19 -8.55
N SER A 169 9.92 -4.96 -8.18
CA SER A 169 9.04 -4.02 -7.48
C SER A 169 7.85 -3.60 -8.34
N LEU A 170 8.06 -3.33 -9.63
CA LEU A 170 6.96 -3.05 -10.58
C LEU A 170 6.02 -4.24 -10.72
N PHE A 171 6.58 -5.46 -10.83
CA PHE A 171 5.78 -6.68 -10.90
C PHE A 171 4.99 -6.89 -9.60
N ALA A 172 5.60 -6.72 -8.43
CA ALA A 172 4.91 -6.80 -7.15
C ALA A 172 3.81 -5.72 -7.02
N GLY A 173 4.06 -4.50 -7.52
CA GLY A 173 3.07 -3.43 -7.57
C GLY A 173 1.89 -3.77 -8.48
N TYR A 174 2.14 -4.34 -9.65
CA TYR A 174 1.11 -4.85 -10.56
C TYR A 174 0.30 -5.98 -9.90
N VAL A 175 0.95 -6.96 -9.29
CA VAL A 175 0.26 -8.05 -8.57
C VAL A 175 -0.57 -7.49 -7.40
N SER A 176 -0.04 -6.49 -6.69
CA SER A 176 -0.74 -5.85 -5.58
C SER A 176 -1.94 -5.01 -6.00
N SER A 177 -2.09 -4.62 -7.26
CA SER A 177 -3.28 -3.87 -7.69
C SER A 177 -4.55 -4.71 -7.62
N PHE A 178 -4.43 -6.05 -7.75
CA PHE A 178 -5.53 -6.99 -7.60
C PHE A 178 -6.02 -7.17 -6.14
N ASN A 179 -5.40 -6.49 -5.17
CA ASN A 179 -5.90 -6.44 -3.79
C ASN A 179 -6.95 -5.33 -3.57
N TYR A 180 -7.36 -4.62 -4.63
CA TYR A 180 -8.36 -3.55 -4.55
C TYR A 180 -9.65 -3.82 -5.36
N PRO A 181 -10.29 -5.01 -5.23
CA PRO A 181 -11.48 -5.36 -5.99
C PRO A 181 -12.68 -4.44 -5.72
N GLY A 182 -12.86 -3.90 -4.50
CA GLY A 182 -13.97 -3.00 -4.20
C GLY A 182 -13.90 -1.67 -4.96
N GLY A 183 -12.68 -1.14 -5.17
CA GLY A 183 -12.48 0.05 -5.99
C GLY A 183 -12.79 -0.19 -7.47
N GLU A 184 -12.45 -1.36 -7.98
CA GLU A 184 -12.76 -1.78 -9.35
C GLU A 184 -14.27 -2.04 -9.53
N ALA A 185 -14.92 -2.73 -8.59
CA ALA A 185 -16.36 -2.97 -8.59
C ALA A 185 -17.17 -1.66 -8.63
N LEU A 186 -16.80 -0.70 -7.77
CA LEU A 186 -17.43 0.62 -7.77
C LEU A 186 -17.18 1.38 -9.09
N THR A 187 -15.99 1.25 -9.67
CA THR A 187 -15.66 1.88 -10.95
C THR A 187 -16.50 1.29 -12.09
N ASN A 188 -16.64 -0.04 -12.15
CA ASN A 188 -17.46 -0.73 -13.13
C ASN A 188 -18.94 -0.33 -13.02
N LEU A 189 -19.47 -0.31 -11.79
CA LEU A 189 -20.82 0.18 -11.52
C LEU A 189 -20.97 1.63 -12.00
N ASN A 190 -20.03 2.50 -11.67
CA ASN A 190 -20.10 3.90 -12.09
C ASN A 190 -20.07 4.07 -13.61
N LEU A 191 -19.32 3.24 -14.34
CA LEU A 191 -19.32 3.22 -15.80
C LEU A 191 -20.64 2.73 -16.41
N LYS A 192 -21.36 1.82 -15.72
CA LYS A 192 -22.73 1.42 -16.11
C LYS A 192 -23.69 2.60 -15.91
N LEU A 193 -23.69 3.18 -14.71
CA LEU A 193 -24.57 4.30 -14.35
C LEU A 193 -24.34 5.55 -15.20
N PHE A 194 -23.08 5.84 -15.55
CA PHE A 194 -22.73 6.91 -16.48
C PHE A 194 -23.35 6.69 -17.87
N ARG A 195 -23.36 5.44 -18.36
CA ARG A 195 -24.00 5.09 -19.65
C ARG A 195 -25.53 5.21 -19.58
N GLU A 196 -26.14 4.81 -18.48
CA GLU A 196 -27.58 4.99 -18.24
C GLU A 196 -27.96 6.47 -18.19
N ASN A 197 -27.12 7.32 -17.59
CA ASN A 197 -27.33 8.77 -17.59
C ASN A 197 -27.31 9.35 -19.01
N GLN A 198 -26.33 8.94 -19.84
CA GLN A 198 -26.25 9.37 -21.24
C GLN A 198 -27.45 8.90 -22.07
N ALA A 199 -28.02 7.74 -21.75
CA ALA A 199 -29.23 7.23 -22.37
C ALA A 199 -30.52 7.91 -21.87
N GLY A 200 -30.44 8.74 -20.82
CA GLY A 200 -31.60 9.39 -20.19
C GLY A 200 -32.46 8.42 -19.38
N THR A 201 -31.91 7.28 -18.97
CA THR A 201 -32.62 6.24 -18.19
C THR A 201 -32.21 6.22 -16.73
N LEU A 202 -31.23 7.03 -16.32
CA LEU A 202 -30.80 7.11 -14.94
C LEU A 202 -31.91 7.73 -14.07
N ARG A 203 -32.22 7.03 -12.99
CA ARG A 203 -33.11 7.48 -11.93
C ARG A 203 -32.29 7.77 -10.67
N PRO A 204 -32.84 8.46 -9.67
CA PRO A 204 -32.19 8.55 -8.36
C PRO A 204 -31.93 7.14 -7.83
N ILE A 205 -30.69 6.86 -7.44
CA ILE A 205 -30.27 5.54 -6.99
C ILE A 205 -29.47 5.61 -5.69
N THR A 206 -29.62 4.57 -4.88
CA THR A 206 -28.82 4.40 -3.66
C THR A 206 -27.95 3.16 -3.76
N VAL A 207 -26.65 3.31 -3.51
CA VAL A 207 -25.66 2.24 -3.56
C VAL A 207 -25.13 2.00 -2.15
N HIS A 208 -25.32 0.79 -1.62
CA HIS A 208 -24.68 0.38 -0.37
C HIS A 208 -23.33 -0.30 -0.65
N MET A 209 -22.31 0.09 0.10
CA MET A 209 -20.98 -0.52 0.07
C MET A 209 -20.64 -1.02 1.46
N ASP A 210 -20.37 -2.32 1.58
CA ASP A 210 -19.99 -2.91 2.85
C ASP A 210 -18.54 -2.57 3.25
N VAL A 211 -18.17 -3.01 4.46
CA VAL A 211 -16.85 -2.75 5.02
C VAL A 211 -15.74 -3.34 4.15
N ALA A 212 -15.91 -4.58 3.67
CA ALA A 212 -14.93 -5.27 2.85
C ALA A 212 -14.70 -4.54 1.52
N THR A 213 -15.77 -4.06 0.88
CA THR A 213 -15.73 -3.24 -0.33
C THR A 213 -14.95 -1.95 -0.12
N CYS A 214 -15.24 -1.22 0.97
CA CYS A 214 -14.52 0.02 1.28
C CYS A 214 -13.05 -0.23 1.66
N MET A 215 -12.77 -1.31 2.39
CA MET A 215 -11.39 -1.69 2.75
C MET A 215 -10.57 -2.13 1.55
N SER A 216 -11.23 -2.60 0.48
CA SER A 216 -10.61 -3.01 -0.78
C SER A 216 -10.68 -1.92 -1.88
N GLY A 217 -10.74 -0.64 -1.49
CA GLY A 217 -10.46 0.47 -2.40
C GLY A 217 -11.66 1.24 -2.93
N ALA A 218 -12.88 0.96 -2.48
CA ALA A 218 -14.01 1.85 -2.73
C ALA A 218 -13.90 3.10 -1.84
N THR A 219 -13.43 4.21 -2.42
CA THR A 219 -13.17 5.47 -1.69
C THR A 219 -14.10 6.61 -2.09
N LEU A 220 -14.03 7.73 -1.37
CA LEU A 220 -14.74 8.96 -1.73
C LEU A 220 -14.31 9.50 -3.10
N PHE A 221 -13.06 9.27 -3.53
CA PHE A 221 -12.56 9.71 -4.85
C PHE A 221 -13.19 8.93 -6.01
N ASN A 222 -13.76 7.75 -5.74
CA ASN A 222 -14.45 6.96 -6.75
C ASN A 222 -15.89 7.43 -6.95
N ARG A 223 -16.47 8.23 -6.04
CA ARG A 223 -17.86 8.67 -6.13
C ARG A 223 -18.06 9.61 -7.32
N MET A 224 -19.18 9.44 -8.03
CA MET A 224 -19.61 10.40 -9.03
C MET A 224 -20.17 11.66 -8.35
N ASP A 225 -20.19 12.77 -9.09
CA ASP A 225 -20.66 14.05 -8.59
C ASP A 225 -22.17 14.01 -8.30
N ASP A 226 -22.53 13.99 -7.01
CA ASP A 226 -23.91 13.94 -6.52
C ASP A 226 -24.80 15.02 -7.17
N SER A 227 -24.23 16.20 -7.47
CA SER A 227 -24.97 17.31 -8.10
C SER A 227 -25.38 17.05 -9.54
N LYS A 228 -24.77 16.05 -10.20
CA LYS A 228 -25.02 15.72 -11.61
C LYS A 228 -25.74 14.39 -11.81
N PHE A 229 -25.60 13.45 -10.89
CA PHE A 229 -26.05 12.07 -11.10
C PHE A 229 -27.13 11.59 -10.12
N GLU A 230 -27.47 12.36 -9.07
CA GLU A 230 -28.48 11.98 -8.06
C GLU A 230 -28.24 10.57 -7.45
N ILE A 231 -26.98 10.25 -7.18
CA ILE A 231 -26.54 8.97 -6.63
C ILE A 231 -26.17 9.15 -5.16
N THR A 232 -26.71 8.31 -4.29
CA THR A 232 -26.33 8.30 -2.87
C THR A 232 -25.50 7.06 -2.56
N TYR A 233 -24.26 7.26 -2.13
CA TYR A 233 -23.38 6.17 -1.68
C TYR A 233 -23.44 6.03 -0.15
N ASP A 234 -24.01 4.93 0.32
CA ASP A 234 -24.15 4.59 1.74
C ASP A 234 -23.07 3.61 2.19
N LYS A 235 -22.56 3.83 3.40
CA LYS A 235 -21.62 2.95 4.10
C LYS A 235 -22.09 2.73 5.55
N THR A 236 -23.38 2.49 5.74
CA THR A 236 -23.93 2.28 7.08
C THR A 236 -23.44 0.94 7.63
N GLU A 237 -22.54 0.98 8.63
CA GLU A 237 -21.95 -0.23 9.25
C GLU A 237 -22.81 -0.76 10.42
N ASN A 238 -23.68 0.06 11.00
CA ASN A 238 -24.50 -0.34 12.14
C ASN A 238 -25.65 -1.23 11.67
N SER A 239 -25.66 -2.50 12.08
CA SER A 239 -26.63 -3.50 11.63
C SER A 239 -28.09 -3.06 11.80
N PHE A 240 -28.45 -2.45 12.94
CA PHE A 240 -29.83 -2.01 13.19
C PHE A 240 -30.28 -0.90 12.24
N LYS A 241 -29.39 0.05 11.92
CA LYS A 241 -29.69 1.09 10.92
C LYS A 241 -29.68 0.52 9.51
N LEU A 242 -28.78 -0.42 9.23
CA LEU A 242 -28.67 -1.06 7.94
C LEU A 242 -29.96 -1.81 7.59
N ASP A 243 -30.51 -2.58 8.54
CA ASP A 243 -31.79 -3.28 8.38
C ASP A 243 -32.95 -2.34 8.02
N GLN A 244 -32.95 -1.12 8.58
CA GLN A 244 -33.97 -0.10 8.28
C GLN A 244 -33.82 0.51 6.88
N LEU A 245 -32.57 0.64 6.41
CA LEU A 245 -32.25 1.23 5.11
C LEU A 245 -32.20 0.21 3.99
N TRP A 246 -32.17 -1.09 4.30
CA TRP A 246 -31.87 -2.15 3.34
C TRP A 246 -32.75 -2.11 2.09
N ASN A 247 -34.04 -1.86 2.27
CA ASN A 247 -35.00 -1.83 1.16
C ASN A 247 -34.90 -0.55 0.31
N THR A 248 -34.16 0.46 0.76
CA THR A 248 -33.92 1.70 0.01
C THR A 248 -32.82 1.57 -1.03
N PHE A 249 -31.94 0.56 -0.91
CA PHE A 249 -30.80 0.39 -1.82
C PHE A 249 -31.23 -0.18 -3.17
N ASP A 250 -30.74 0.40 -4.26
CA ASP A 250 -30.88 -0.11 -5.63
C ASP A 250 -29.73 -1.06 -5.99
N TYR A 251 -28.55 -0.78 -5.46
CA TYR A 251 -27.35 -1.58 -5.67
C TYR A 251 -26.66 -1.89 -4.35
N VAL A 252 -26.06 -3.07 -4.28
CA VAL A 252 -25.20 -3.50 -3.18
C VAL A 252 -23.89 -3.99 -3.75
N ILE A 253 -22.77 -3.47 -3.23
CA ILE A 253 -21.43 -3.99 -3.48
C ILE A 253 -20.98 -4.68 -2.18
N THR A 254 -20.71 -5.98 -2.26
CA THR A 254 -20.46 -6.80 -1.07
C THR A 254 -19.53 -7.98 -1.31
N GLU A 255 -18.90 -8.47 -0.25
CA GLU A 255 -18.17 -9.75 -0.25
C GLU A 255 -19.08 -11.00 -0.23
N ILE A 256 -20.39 -10.83 -0.04
CA ILE A 256 -21.34 -11.93 0.08
C ILE A 256 -21.73 -12.50 -1.30
N ASP A 257 -21.29 -13.73 -1.58
CA ASP A 257 -21.57 -14.46 -2.83
C ASP A 257 -22.93 -15.20 -2.84
N ASN A 258 -23.92 -14.75 -2.05
CA ASN A 258 -25.18 -15.47 -1.90
C ASN A 258 -26.41 -14.57 -1.92
N GLU A 259 -27.14 -14.61 -3.04
CA GLU A 259 -28.42 -13.90 -3.21
C GLU A 259 -29.45 -14.23 -2.13
N LYS A 260 -29.40 -15.44 -1.53
CA LYS A 260 -30.34 -15.86 -0.48
C LYS A 260 -30.00 -15.29 0.90
N GLU A 261 -28.75 -14.89 1.11
CA GLU A 261 -28.33 -14.22 2.35
C GLU A 261 -28.69 -12.73 2.32
N LEU A 262 -28.87 -12.16 1.13
CA LEU A 262 -29.37 -10.81 0.94
C LEU A 262 -30.90 -10.81 1.09
N LEU A 263 -31.38 -10.43 2.27
CA LEU A 263 -32.81 -10.27 2.54
C LEU A 263 -33.43 -9.30 1.51
N VAL A 264 -34.65 -9.57 1.09
CA VAL A 264 -35.34 -8.72 0.11
C VAL A 264 -36.85 -8.77 0.36
N GLU A 265 -37.55 -7.67 0.10
CA GLU A 265 -39.00 -7.61 0.22
C GLU A 265 -39.70 -8.55 -0.77
N ASN A 266 -40.92 -8.97 -0.41
CA ASN A 266 -41.76 -9.81 -1.27
C ASN A 266 -42.00 -9.14 -2.63
N GLY A 267 -41.62 -9.82 -3.72
CA GLY A 267 -41.76 -9.32 -5.09
C GLY A 267 -40.51 -8.65 -5.66
N CYS A 268 -39.43 -8.57 -4.88
CA CYS A 268 -38.11 -8.13 -5.33
C CYS A 268 -37.07 -9.25 -5.19
N GLN A 269 -36.00 -9.17 -5.96
CA GLN A 269 -34.84 -10.07 -5.89
C GLN A 269 -33.55 -9.30 -6.15
N TRP A 270 -32.47 -9.72 -5.49
CA TRP A 270 -31.12 -9.27 -5.81
C TRP A 270 -30.58 -10.10 -6.96
N VAL A 271 -30.18 -9.44 -8.04
CA VAL A 271 -29.59 -10.08 -9.21
C VAL A 271 -28.13 -9.70 -9.28
N LYS A 272 -27.24 -10.70 -9.32
CA LYS A 272 -25.81 -10.46 -9.51
C LYS A 272 -25.53 -9.93 -10.91
N ILE A 273 -24.92 -8.74 -11.00
CA ILE A 273 -24.63 -8.07 -12.28
C ILE A 273 -23.13 -7.98 -12.59
N ASP A 274 -22.26 -8.05 -11.58
CA ASP A 274 -20.80 -8.02 -11.77
C ASP A 274 -20.08 -8.81 -10.68
N VAL A 275 -18.89 -9.28 -10.99
CA VAL A 275 -17.98 -10.01 -10.10
C VAL A 275 -16.56 -9.54 -10.34
N VAL A 276 -15.87 -9.16 -9.27
CA VAL A 276 -14.49 -8.71 -9.34
C VAL A 276 -13.60 -9.65 -8.54
N ASP A 277 -12.59 -10.16 -9.22
CA ASP A 277 -11.63 -11.10 -8.66
C ASP A 277 -10.56 -10.38 -7.82
N LYS A 278 -10.08 -11.06 -6.80
CA LYS A 278 -8.98 -10.66 -5.94
C LYS A 278 -7.80 -11.61 -6.10
N LEU A 279 -6.61 -11.12 -5.80
CA LEU A 279 -5.43 -11.97 -5.64
C LEU A 279 -5.60 -12.97 -4.48
N SER A 280 -5.69 -14.26 -4.82
CA SER A 280 -5.70 -15.38 -3.86
C SER A 280 -4.28 -15.92 -3.60
N GLY A 281 -3.41 -15.88 -4.62
CA GLY A 281 -2.02 -16.29 -4.43
C GLY A 281 -1.16 -16.22 -5.68
N LEU A 282 0.07 -16.76 -5.56
CA LEU A 282 0.98 -16.92 -6.69
C LEU A 282 0.90 -18.34 -7.23
N ASP A 283 0.93 -18.49 -8.55
CA ASP A 283 1.06 -19.79 -9.19
C ASP A 283 2.52 -20.29 -9.09
N LYS A 284 2.82 -20.95 -7.97
CA LYS A 284 4.14 -21.54 -7.71
C LYS A 284 4.54 -22.55 -8.80
N ALA A 285 3.60 -23.30 -9.37
CA ALA A 285 3.92 -24.31 -10.38
C ALA A 285 4.35 -23.64 -11.70
N SER A 286 3.60 -22.62 -12.12
CA SER A 286 3.96 -21.78 -13.27
C SER A 286 5.32 -21.11 -13.03
N ILE A 287 5.53 -20.45 -11.88
CA ILE A 287 6.80 -19.79 -11.55
C ILE A 287 7.99 -20.77 -11.61
N ILE A 288 7.86 -21.95 -10.99
CA ILE A 288 8.93 -22.96 -10.99
C ILE A 288 9.20 -23.49 -12.41
N SER A 289 8.16 -23.70 -13.22
CA SER A 289 8.29 -24.17 -14.60
C SER A 289 9.10 -23.18 -15.47
N HIS A 290 8.80 -21.89 -15.34
CA HIS A 290 9.50 -20.82 -16.06
C HIS A 290 10.93 -20.64 -15.54
N ALA A 291 11.15 -20.73 -14.21
CA ALA A 291 12.49 -20.68 -13.63
C ALA A 291 13.39 -21.82 -14.10
N LYS A 292 12.82 -23.01 -14.36
CA LYS A 292 13.57 -24.18 -14.90
C LYS A 292 13.96 -24.03 -16.36
N ASN A 293 13.26 -23.21 -17.15
CA ASN A 293 13.47 -23.09 -18.61
C ASN A 293 13.64 -21.62 -19.05
N PRO A 294 14.75 -20.96 -18.65
CA PRO A 294 14.91 -19.51 -18.82
C PRO A 294 14.90 -19.07 -20.29
N LEU A 295 15.42 -19.89 -21.21
CA LEU A 295 15.40 -19.62 -22.65
C LEU A 295 13.97 -19.61 -23.20
N LYS A 296 13.12 -20.55 -22.76
CA LYS A 296 11.72 -20.63 -23.18
C LYS A 296 10.95 -19.43 -22.65
N THR A 297 11.10 -19.12 -21.37
CA THR A 297 10.48 -17.97 -20.72
C THR A 297 10.89 -16.65 -21.37
N PHE A 298 12.16 -16.51 -21.74
CA PHE A 298 12.62 -15.32 -22.46
C PHE A 298 11.90 -15.14 -23.80
N ASN A 299 11.72 -16.22 -24.56
CA ASN A 299 10.99 -16.18 -25.83
C ASN A 299 9.49 -15.87 -25.64
N GLU A 300 8.87 -16.45 -24.61
CA GLU A 300 7.47 -16.19 -24.25
C GLU A 300 7.25 -14.73 -23.83
N VAL A 301 8.11 -14.19 -22.95
CA VAL A 301 8.09 -12.78 -22.53
C VAL A 301 8.32 -11.85 -23.73
N LYS A 302 9.28 -12.18 -24.60
CA LYS A 302 9.55 -11.40 -25.81
C LYS A 302 8.34 -11.36 -26.74
N ALA A 303 7.67 -12.49 -26.94
CA ALA A 303 6.44 -12.57 -27.74
C ALA A 303 5.30 -11.77 -27.10
N ALA A 304 5.11 -11.88 -25.79
CA ALA A 304 4.11 -11.11 -25.05
C ALA A 304 4.34 -9.61 -25.19
N PHE A 305 5.58 -9.14 -25.05
CA PHE A 305 5.95 -7.74 -25.25
C PHE A 305 5.69 -7.27 -26.69
N HIS A 306 6.08 -8.07 -27.68
CA HIS A 306 5.85 -7.75 -29.09
C HIS A 306 4.36 -7.60 -29.42
N ASN A 307 3.53 -8.48 -28.85
CA ASN A 307 2.08 -8.49 -29.07
C ASN A 307 1.32 -7.57 -28.11
N ARG A 308 2.00 -6.83 -27.22
CA ARG A 308 1.41 -6.03 -26.13
C ARG A 308 0.41 -6.82 -25.27
N ASN A 309 0.65 -8.12 -25.10
CA ASN A 309 -0.19 -8.98 -24.27
C ASN A 309 0.17 -8.78 -22.79
N THR A 310 -0.51 -7.84 -22.13
CA THR A 310 -0.38 -7.57 -20.69
C THR A 310 -0.88 -8.73 -19.82
N GLY A 311 -1.77 -9.58 -20.36
CA GLY A 311 -2.32 -10.75 -19.67
C GLY A 311 -1.31 -11.86 -19.40
N TYR A 312 -0.14 -11.85 -20.04
CA TYR A 312 0.91 -12.84 -19.78
C TYR A 312 1.35 -12.86 -18.31
N LEU A 313 1.33 -11.71 -17.63
CA LEU A 313 1.71 -11.61 -16.22
C LEU A 313 0.69 -12.26 -15.29
N VAL A 314 -0.56 -12.40 -15.72
CA VAL A 314 -1.62 -13.06 -14.95
C VAL A 314 -1.36 -14.57 -14.82
N ASN A 315 -0.59 -15.18 -15.73
CA ASN A 315 -0.20 -16.59 -15.66
C ASN A 315 0.67 -16.96 -14.43
N PHE A 316 1.12 -15.97 -13.66
CA PHE A 316 1.91 -16.16 -12.44
C PHE A 316 1.11 -15.98 -11.15
N ILE A 317 -0.18 -15.65 -11.26
CA ILE A 317 -1.05 -15.36 -10.12
C ILE A 317 -2.34 -16.17 -10.21
N HIS A 318 -2.91 -16.45 -9.05
CA HIS A 318 -4.24 -17.06 -8.88
C HIS A 318 -5.20 -15.97 -8.43
N LEU A 319 -6.26 -15.79 -9.19
CA LEU A 319 -7.33 -14.84 -8.91
C LEU A 319 -8.59 -15.63 -8.55
N GLU A 320 -9.33 -15.17 -7.54
CA GLU A 320 -10.59 -15.76 -7.10
C GLU A 320 -11.64 -14.66 -6.92
N PRO A 321 -12.93 -14.92 -7.23
CA PRO A 321 -14.01 -13.99 -6.95
C PRO A 321 -14.04 -13.56 -5.49
N GLU A 322 -14.13 -12.26 -5.23
CA GLU A 322 -14.23 -11.73 -3.86
C GLU A 322 -15.38 -10.72 -3.71
N ILE A 323 -15.50 -9.76 -4.63
CA ILE A 323 -16.49 -8.69 -4.53
C ILE A 323 -17.56 -8.88 -5.60
N PHE A 324 -18.81 -8.79 -5.18
CA PHE A 324 -20.00 -9.01 -5.99
C PHE A 324 -20.83 -7.73 -6.02
N VAL A 325 -21.37 -7.42 -7.19
CA VAL A 325 -22.29 -6.30 -7.38
C VAL A 325 -23.67 -6.86 -7.68
N TYR A 326 -24.65 -6.47 -6.86
CA TYR A 326 -26.04 -6.85 -7.01
C TYR A 326 -26.91 -5.64 -7.38
N GLU A 327 -27.87 -5.86 -8.26
CA GLU A 327 -28.92 -4.90 -8.62
C GLU A 327 -30.27 -5.42 -8.10
N LYS A 328 -31.04 -4.55 -7.44
CA LYS A 328 -32.37 -4.88 -6.95
C LYS A 328 -33.38 -4.81 -8.10
N MET A 329 -33.99 -5.95 -8.43
CA MET A 329 -35.05 -6.03 -9.44
C MET A 329 -36.37 -6.41 -8.79
N CYS A 330 -37.39 -5.56 -8.94
CA CYS A 330 -38.73 -5.81 -8.45
C CYS A 330 -39.67 -6.10 -9.61
N THR A 331 -40.41 -7.20 -9.55
CA THR A 331 -41.50 -7.45 -10.49
C THR A 331 -42.63 -6.48 -10.17
N VAL A 332 -42.94 -5.60 -11.12
CA VAL A 332 -44.15 -4.76 -11.04
C VAL A 332 -45.34 -5.71 -11.11
N VAL A 333 -46.07 -5.85 -9.99
CA VAL A 333 -47.35 -6.56 -9.94
C VAL A 333 -48.46 -5.64 -10.44
#